data_AF-A0A1V8SJU8-F1
#
_entry.id   AF-A0A1V8SJU8-F1
#
_cell.length_a   1.000
_cell.length_b   1.000
_cell.length_c   1.000
_cell.angle_alpha   90.00
_cell.angle_beta   90.00
_cell.angle_gamma   90.00
#
_symmetry.space_group_name_H-M   'P 1'
#
loop_
_entity.id
_entity.type
_entity.pdbx_description
1 polymer ?
#
loop_
_entity_poly.entity_id
_entity_poly.type
_entity_poly.pdbx_seq_one_letter_code
_entity_poly.pdbx_strand_id
1 'polypeptide(L)'
;MRGSKARHTDDDGAFQRIPMPNFHTAASHKMYQYWPRLRINLSLDGFDPLQYQRQCDEADASLVDGIADAAQSTVRVSMVAEYVQRMYHQTNLVPQTITYFLQMTSTYSLQSALEQLPRSGDNLGYVKLSDLSLTTLLLLSVAFQYLTPDPTNDFGTTATSRACFQLALSRIWTLHSQDEEVNLTSKM
;
A
#
# COMPACT_ATOMS: atom_id res chain seq x y z
N MET A 1 -48.76 -14.81 -1.31
CA MET A 1 -47.47 -14.51 -0.64
C MET A 1 -46.40 -14.35 -1.70
N ARG A 2 -45.97 -13.12 -1.99
CA ARG A 2 -44.82 -12.83 -2.85
C ARG A 2 -43.89 -11.92 -2.06
N GLY A 3 -42.77 -12.49 -1.62
CA GLY A 3 -41.82 -11.84 -0.75
C GLY A 3 -41.05 -10.74 -1.47
N SER A 4 -40.98 -9.58 -0.83
CA SER A 4 -40.10 -8.46 -1.13
C SER A 4 -38.64 -8.91 -1.14
N LYS A 5 -37.88 -8.54 -2.16
CA LYS A 5 -36.43 -8.39 -2.03
C LYS A 5 -36.13 -6.90 -1.93
N ALA A 6 -35.86 -6.47 -0.70
CA ALA A 6 -35.29 -5.16 -0.41
C ALA A 6 -33.96 -5.02 -1.15
N ARG A 7 -33.82 -3.96 -1.94
CA ARG A 7 -32.51 -3.47 -2.38
C ARG A 7 -31.93 -2.71 -1.20
N HIS A 8 -30.92 -3.28 -0.55
CA HIS A 8 -30.02 -2.50 0.29
C HIS A 8 -29.17 -1.66 -0.67
N THR A 9 -29.48 -0.38 -0.74
CA THR A 9 -28.60 0.63 -1.32
C THR A 9 -27.90 1.30 -0.15
N ASP A 10 -26.79 0.71 0.29
CA ASP A 10 -25.79 1.45 1.06
C ASP A 10 -24.99 2.25 0.05
N ASP A 11 -25.52 3.45 -0.21
CA ASP A 11 -24.91 4.52 -1.00
C ASP A 11 -23.89 5.24 -0.11
N ASP A 12 -22.79 4.55 0.19
CA ASP A 12 -21.57 5.20 0.66
C ASP A 12 -20.77 5.57 -0.59
N GLY A 13 -20.45 6.85 -0.75
CA GLY A 13 -19.76 7.44 -1.92
C GLY A 13 -18.33 6.93 -2.20
N ALA A 14 -18.06 5.65 -1.99
CA ALA A 14 -16.82 4.95 -2.23
C ALA A 14 -17.01 3.93 -3.36
N PHE A 15 -16.38 4.20 -4.50
CA PHE A 15 -16.10 3.32 -5.64
C PHE A 15 -17.11 2.20 -5.95
N GLN A 16 -17.76 2.33 -7.10
CA GLN A 16 -18.57 1.27 -7.69
C GLN A 16 -17.70 0.01 -7.92
N ARG A 17 -17.89 -1.02 -7.10
CA ARG A 17 -17.12 -2.27 -7.18
C ARG A 17 -17.41 -2.94 -8.52
N ILE A 18 -16.41 -2.98 -9.40
CA ILE A 18 -16.52 -3.71 -10.66
C ILE A 18 -16.40 -5.21 -10.34
N PRO A 19 -17.40 -6.03 -10.69
CA PRO A 19 -17.33 -7.47 -10.45
C PRO A 19 -16.18 -8.08 -11.26
N MET A 20 -15.44 -9.00 -10.63
CA MET A 20 -14.35 -9.72 -11.28
C MET A 20 -14.87 -10.40 -12.55
N PRO A 21 -14.19 -10.24 -13.70
CA PRO A 21 -14.63 -10.86 -14.94
C PRO A 21 -14.68 -12.38 -14.76
N ASN A 22 -15.83 -12.96 -15.07
CA ASN A 22 -16.07 -14.39 -14.88
C ASN A 22 -15.38 -15.16 -16.02
N PHE A 23 -14.12 -15.55 -15.81
CA PHE A 23 -13.39 -16.33 -16.81
C PHE A 23 -14.01 -17.73 -16.88
N HIS A 24 -14.65 -18.05 -18.01
CA HIS A 24 -15.12 -19.41 -18.29
C HIS A 24 -13.96 -20.40 -18.13
N THR A 25 -14.24 -21.56 -17.52
CA THR A 25 -13.28 -22.58 -17.09
C THR A 25 -12.27 -22.97 -18.18
N ALA A 26 -12.66 -22.94 -19.44
CA ALA A 26 -11.79 -23.23 -20.58
C ALA A 26 -10.79 -22.11 -20.89
N ALA A 27 -11.16 -20.84 -20.72
CA ALA A 27 -10.24 -19.70 -20.86
C ALA A 27 -9.24 -19.67 -19.71
N SER A 28 -9.71 -19.90 -18.48
CA SER A 28 -8.85 -20.03 -17.29
C SER A 28 -7.86 -21.18 -17.44
N HIS A 29 -8.32 -22.36 -17.90
CA HIS A 29 -7.46 -23.52 -18.13
C HIS A 29 -6.42 -23.26 -19.22
N LYS A 30 -6.81 -22.62 -20.33
CA LYS A 30 -5.84 -22.20 -21.36
C LYS A 30 -4.85 -21.17 -20.82
N MET A 31 -5.30 -20.18 -20.05
CA MET A 31 -4.39 -19.23 -19.41
C MET A 31 -3.39 -19.97 -18.50
N TYR A 32 -3.82 -20.79 -17.54
CA TYR A 32 -2.90 -21.53 -16.66
C TYR A 32 -1.95 -22.48 -17.40
N GLN A 33 -2.44 -23.17 -18.44
CA GLN A 33 -1.64 -24.14 -19.19
C GLN A 33 -0.63 -23.49 -20.13
N TYR A 34 -0.94 -22.29 -20.64
CA TYR A 34 -0.07 -21.55 -21.54
C TYR A 34 0.67 -20.39 -20.87
N TRP A 35 0.35 -19.99 -19.63
CA TRP A 35 1.03 -18.91 -18.89
C TRP A 35 2.54 -19.10 -18.75
N PRO A 36 3.05 -20.31 -18.40
CA PRO A 36 4.50 -20.55 -18.34
C PRO A 36 5.15 -20.56 -19.73
N ARG A 37 4.36 -20.74 -20.79
CA ARG A 37 4.80 -20.82 -22.20
C ARG A 37 4.57 -19.53 -22.98
N LEU A 38 3.79 -18.61 -22.43
CA LEU A 38 3.76 -17.20 -22.78
C LEU A 38 5.10 -16.61 -22.34
N ARG A 39 6.17 -16.97 -23.05
CA ARG A 39 7.28 -16.05 -23.26
C ARG A 39 6.71 -14.94 -24.13
N ILE A 40 5.97 -14.04 -23.50
CA ILE A 40 5.62 -12.80 -24.14
C ILE A 40 6.99 -12.15 -24.38
N ASN A 41 7.42 -12.09 -25.64
CA ASN A 41 8.53 -11.24 -26.06
C ASN A 41 8.06 -9.79 -25.89
N LEU A 42 7.83 -9.37 -24.64
CA LEU A 42 7.70 -7.99 -24.24
C LEU A 42 9.12 -7.47 -24.20
N SER A 43 9.69 -7.16 -25.37
CA SER A 43 10.67 -6.09 -25.41
C SER A 43 9.88 -4.82 -25.08
N LEU A 44 9.78 -4.54 -23.78
CA LEU A 44 9.34 -3.24 -23.31
C LEU A 44 10.42 -2.26 -23.77
N ASP A 45 10.06 -1.32 -24.64
CA ASP A 45 11.02 -0.32 -25.12
C ASP A 45 11.66 0.40 -23.93
N GLY A 46 12.99 0.34 -23.85
CA GLY A 46 13.77 0.91 -22.74
C GLY A 46 13.86 0.05 -21.48
N PHE A 47 13.30 -1.16 -21.46
CA PHE A 47 13.43 -2.10 -20.36
C PHE A 47 14.49 -3.16 -20.67
N ASP A 48 15.63 -3.06 -19.99
CA ASP A 48 16.66 -4.09 -19.99
C ASP A 48 16.51 -4.95 -18.71
N PRO A 49 16.08 -6.23 -18.83
CA PRO A 49 15.85 -7.09 -17.68
C PRO A 49 17.10 -7.31 -16.81
N LEU A 50 18.30 -7.34 -17.41
CA LEU A 50 19.54 -7.58 -16.68
C LEU A 50 19.96 -6.33 -15.91
N GLN A 51 19.77 -5.14 -16.49
CA GLN A 51 19.96 -3.89 -15.75
C GLN A 51 18.91 -3.73 -14.65
N TYR A 52 17.65 -4.07 -14.92
CA TYR A 52 16.60 -4.03 -13.92
C TYR A 52 16.92 -4.93 -12.72
N GLN A 53 17.33 -6.17 -12.98
CA GLN A 53 17.75 -7.09 -11.92
C GLN A 53 18.93 -6.53 -11.11
N ARG A 54 19.95 -5.99 -11.78
CA ARG A 54 21.08 -5.35 -11.11
C ARG A 54 20.67 -4.15 -10.26
N GLN A 55 19.74 -3.33 -10.76
CA GLN A 55 19.17 -2.20 -10.03
C GLN A 55 18.39 -2.67 -8.80
N CYS A 56 17.70 -3.81 -8.86
CA CYS A 56 17.07 -4.42 -7.69
C CYS A 56 18.12 -4.82 -6.64
N ASP A 57 19.17 -5.53 -7.05
CA ASP A 57 20.25 -5.98 -6.15
C ASP A 57 20.99 -4.78 -5.51
N GLU A 58 21.22 -3.71 -6.28
CA GLU A 58 21.85 -2.48 -5.78
C GLU A 58 20.89 -1.68 -4.87
N ALA A 59 19.57 -1.74 -5.14
CA ALA A 59 18.57 -1.07 -4.33
C ALA A 59 18.47 -1.68 -2.92
N ASP A 60 18.76 -2.96 -2.73
CA ASP A 60 18.69 -3.63 -1.41
C ASP A 60 19.54 -2.92 -0.35
N ALA A 61 20.80 -2.59 -0.66
CA ALA A 61 21.65 -1.85 0.27
C ALA A 61 21.08 -0.45 0.57
N SER A 62 20.53 0.21 -0.45
CA SER A 62 19.92 1.54 -0.32
C SER A 62 18.61 1.53 0.48
N LEU A 63 17.91 0.39 0.56
CA LEU A 63 16.68 0.22 1.32
C LEU A 63 16.96 0.08 2.81
N VAL A 64 18.13 -0.48 3.16
CA VAL A 64 18.59 -0.59 4.56
C VAL A 64 19.20 0.71 5.07
N ASP A 65 19.84 1.48 4.18
CA ASP A 65 20.47 2.74 4.54
C ASP A 65 19.43 3.80 4.97
N GLY A 66 19.67 4.45 6.12
CA GLY A 66 18.79 5.50 6.65
C GLY A 66 17.53 5.03 7.40
N ILE A 67 17.35 3.73 7.69
CA ILE A 67 16.19 3.26 8.49
C ILE A 67 16.12 3.94 9.88
N ALA A 68 17.27 4.18 10.52
CA ALA A 68 17.32 4.84 11.82
C ALA A 68 16.81 6.30 11.75
N ASP A 69 17.18 7.02 10.68
CA ASP A 69 16.72 8.39 10.43
C ASP A 69 15.24 8.41 10.04
N ALA A 70 14.81 7.44 9.23
CA ALA A 70 13.40 7.23 8.90
C ALA A 70 12.56 7.01 10.18
N ALA A 71 13.08 6.25 11.15
CA ALA A 71 12.39 6.00 12.43
C ALA A 71 12.21 7.28 13.27
N GLN A 72 13.14 8.24 13.18
CA GLN A 72 13.03 9.53 13.88
C GLN A 72 12.24 10.57 13.09
N SER A 73 11.97 10.33 11.81
CA SER A 73 11.19 11.23 10.98
C SER A 73 9.77 11.40 11.54
N THR A 74 9.26 12.61 11.45
CA THR A 74 7.95 13.00 12.00
C THR A 74 7.03 13.51 10.91
N VAL A 75 5.74 13.27 11.13
CA VAL A 75 4.65 13.75 10.29
C VAL A 75 3.54 14.31 11.16
N ARG A 76 2.86 15.35 10.70
CA ARG A 76 1.70 15.90 11.39
C ARG A 76 0.51 14.95 11.25
N VAL A 77 -0.17 14.63 12.35
CA VAL A 77 -1.32 13.70 12.37
C VAL A 77 -2.43 14.16 11.40
N SER A 78 -2.70 15.47 11.34
CA SER A 78 -3.68 16.03 10.40
C SER A 78 -3.30 15.79 8.94
N MET A 79 -2.00 15.84 8.63
CA MET A 79 -1.49 15.57 7.29
C MET A 79 -1.65 14.09 6.94
N VAL A 80 -1.42 13.17 7.88
CA VAL A 80 -1.65 11.74 7.64
C VAL A 80 -3.11 11.50 7.26
N ALA A 81 -4.06 12.06 8.02
CA ALA A 81 -5.49 11.93 7.72
C ALA A 81 -5.84 12.50 6.34
N GLU A 82 -5.33 13.69 6.02
CA GLU A 82 -5.59 14.37 4.76
C GLU A 82 -5.06 13.57 3.56
N TYR A 83 -3.80 13.12 3.60
CA TYR A 83 -3.18 12.37 2.50
C TYR A 83 -3.85 11.01 2.30
N VAL A 84 -4.20 10.32 3.38
CA VAL A 84 -4.98 9.08 3.30
C VAL A 84 -6.31 9.38 2.61
N GLN A 85 -7.08 10.36 3.08
CA GLN A 85 -8.35 10.73 2.45
C GLN A 85 -8.18 11.11 0.97
N ARG A 86 -7.23 11.99 0.64
CA ARG A 86 -6.94 12.39 -0.75
C ARG A 86 -6.62 11.20 -1.63
N MET A 87 -5.85 10.23 -1.15
CA MET A 87 -5.52 9.02 -1.92
C MET A 87 -6.76 8.21 -2.30
N TYR A 88 -7.75 8.09 -1.40
CA TYR A 88 -9.01 7.43 -1.72
C TYR A 88 -9.95 8.29 -2.56
N HIS A 89 -9.87 9.63 -2.54
CA HIS A 89 -10.76 10.48 -3.35
C HIS A 89 -10.19 10.85 -4.72
N GLN A 90 -8.86 10.88 -4.86
CA GLN A 90 -8.12 11.32 -6.05
C GLN A 90 -7.41 10.15 -6.73
N THR A 91 -8.15 9.07 -7.01
CA THR A 91 -7.59 7.83 -7.57
C THR A 91 -6.95 8.00 -8.96
N ASN A 92 -7.29 9.06 -9.69
CA ASN A 92 -6.69 9.37 -10.99
C ASN A 92 -5.21 9.76 -10.89
N LEU A 93 -4.72 10.14 -9.71
CA LEU A 93 -3.31 10.54 -9.48
C LEU A 93 -2.44 9.35 -9.05
N VAL A 94 -3.05 8.24 -8.63
CA VAL A 94 -2.38 7.06 -8.12
C VAL A 94 -2.32 6.00 -9.23
N PRO A 95 -1.25 5.20 -9.34
CA PRO A 95 -1.21 4.08 -10.28
C PRO A 95 -2.44 3.17 -10.15
N GLN A 96 -3.07 2.84 -11.28
CA GLN A 96 -4.30 2.03 -11.31
C GLN A 96 -4.18 0.69 -10.59
N THR A 97 -2.99 0.08 -10.62
CA THR A 97 -2.71 -1.16 -9.88
C THR A 97 -2.89 -0.98 -8.38
N ILE A 98 -2.46 0.15 -7.81
CA ILE A 98 -2.64 0.44 -6.39
C ILE A 98 -4.12 0.72 -6.11
N THR A 99 -4.79 1.50 -6.95
CA THR A 99 -6.24 1.73 -6.83
C THR A 99 -7.02 0.41 -6.79
N TYR A 100 -6.66 -0.54 -7.67
CA TYR A 100 -7.27 -1.86 -7.70
C TYR A 100 -7.02 -2.65 -6.40
N PHE A 101 -5.80 -2.62 -5.85
CA PHE A 101 -5.50 -3.27 -4.57
C PHE A 101 -6.28 -2.68 -3.39
N LEU A 102 -6.42 -1.35 -3.35
CA LEU A 102 -7.22 -0.66 -2.33
C LEU A 102 -8.72 -1.01 -2.44
N GLN A 103 -9.23 -1.26 -3.65
CA GLN A 103 -10.63 -1.64 -3.88
C GLN A 103 -10.93 -3.11 -3.57
N MET A 104 -9.96 -4.00 -3.80
CA MET A 104 -10.16 -5.45 -3.67
C MET A 104 -10.01 -5.97 -2.24
N THR A 105 -9.47 -5.19 -1.31
CA THR A 105 -9.15 -5.64 0.05
C THR A 105 -9.86 -4.77 1.08
N SER A 106 -10.51 -5.39 2.07
CA SER A 106 -11.11 -4.66 3.19
C SER A 106 -10.06 -4.14 4.18
N THR A 107 -8.88 -4.77 4.21
CA THR A 107 -7.74 -4.44 5.07
C THR A 107 -7.29 -2.99 4.86
N TYR A 108 -7.23 -2.55 3.60
CA TYR A 108 -6.90 -1.19 3.19
C TYR A 108 -8.17 -0.42 2.80
N SER A 109 -9.26 -0.58 3.54
CA SER A 109 -10.41 0.32 3.38
C SER A 109 -10.12 1.68 4.02
N LEU A 110 -10.74 2.74 3.49
CA LEU A 110 -10.61 4.09 4.06
C LEU A 110 -10.98 4.10 5.56
N GLN A 111 -12.06 3.40 5.94
CA GLN A 111 -12.49 3.32 7.33
C GLN A 111 -11.42 2.68 8.23
N SER A 112 -10.92 1.50 7.85
CA SER A 112 -9.83 0.82 8.56
C SER A 112 -8.58 1.70 8.66
N ALA A 113 -8.23 2.41 7.58
CA ALA A 113 -7.08 3.30 7.55
C ALA A 113 -7.25 4.49 8.52
N LEU A 114 -8.44 5.09 8.61
CA LEU A 114 -8.73 6.19 9.51
C LEU A 114 -8.79 5.74 10.98
N GLU A 115 -9.30 4.55 11.26
CA GLU A 115 -9.34 3.97 12.61
C GLU A 115 -7.95 3.69 13.18
N GLN A 116 -6.99 3.37 12.29
CA GLN A 116 -5.59 3.11 12.65
C GLN A 116 -4.76 4.40 12.82
N LEU A 117 -5.33 5.58 12.58
CA LEU A 117 -4.61 6.83 12.76
C LEU A 117 -4.35 7.11 14.25
N PRO A 118 -3.13 7.57 14.59
CA PRO A 118 -2.85 7.98 15.96
C PRO A 118 -3.79 9.11 16.34
N ARG A 119 -4.49 8.95 17.48
CA ARG A 119 -5.29 10.04 18.05
C ARG A 119 -4.34 11.15 18.49
N SER A 120 -4.68 12.40 18.17
CA SER A 120 -3.88 13.56 18.57
C SER A 120 -3.84 13.67 20.10
N GLY A 121 -2.81 13.09 20.72
CA GLY A 121 -2.44 13.34 22.11
C GLY A 121 -1.30 14.36 22.18
N ASP A 122 -1.29 15.14 23.27
CA ASP A 122 -0.36 16.15 23.85
C ASP A 122 0.88 16.68 23.08
N ASN A 123 1.43 15.98 22.09
CA ASN A 123 2.61 16.35 21.32
C ASN A 123 2.29 17.21 20.08
N LEU A 124 1.80 18.45 20.24
CA LEU A 124 1.70 19.48 19.18
C LEU A 124 1.08 19.03 17.82
N GLY A 125 0.42 17.87 17.76
CA GLY A 125 -0.07 17.24 16.54
C GLY A 125 0.95 16.49 15.67
N TYR A 126 2.16 16.16 16.16
CA TYR A 126 3.17 15.40 15.44
C TYR A 126 3.33 13.96 15.96
N VAL A 127 3.59 13.03 15.05
CA VAL A 127 3.86 11.62 15.36
C VAL A 127 5.12 11.15 14.62
N LYS A 128 5.91 10.27 15.25
CA LYS A 128 7.05 9.64 14.59
C LYS A 128 6.56 8.57 13.63
N LEU A 129 7.26 8.39 12.51
CA LEU A 129 6.95 7.29 11.58
C LEU A 129 7.10 5.92 12.24
N SER A 130 8.04 5.78 13.19
CA SER A 130 8.22 4.55 13.97
C SER A 130 6.99 4.11 14.75
N ASP A 131 6.06 5.03 15.04
CA ASP A 131 4.91 4.78 15.91
C ASP A 131 3.63 4.51 15.10
N LEU A 132 3.66 4.74 13.78
CA LEU A 132 2.53 4.48 12.89
C LEU A 132 2.33 2.98 12.66
N SER A 133 1.16 2.55 12.20
CA SER A 133 0.94 1.14 11.82
C SER A 133 1.63 0.79 10.49
N LEU A 134 1.88 -0.50 10.23
CA LEU A 134 2.40 -0.95 8.92
C LEU A 134 1.50 -0.49 7.77
N THR A 135 0.18 -0.63 7.94
CA THR A 135 -0.83 -0.18 6.98
C THR A 135 -0.68 1.31 6.67
N THR A 136 -0.57 2.14 7.71
CA THR A 136 -0.44 3.59 7.56
C THR A 136 0.86 3.97 6.87
N LEU A 137 1.97 3.30 7.18
CA LEU A 137 3.26 3.52 6.51
C LEU A 137 3.18 3.19 5.02
N LEU A 138 2.54 2.07 4.65
CA LEU A 138 2.34 1.71 3.24
C LEU A 138 1.48 2.74 2.51
N LEU A 139 0.36 3.15 3.09
CA LEU A 139 -0.53 4.17 2.50
C LEU A 139 0.21 5.51 2.34
N LEU A 140 0.98 5.94 3.33
CA LEU A 140 1.77 7.17 3.26
C LEU A 140 2.90 7.09 2.23
N SER A 141 3.52 5.92 2.05
CA SER A 141 4.56 5.75 1.03
C SER A 141 4.01 6.03 -0.37
N VAL A 142 2.80 5.57 -0.66
CA VAL A 142 2.10 5.86 -1.92
C VAL A 142 1.66 7.33 -1.96
N ALA A 143 1.00 7.80 -0.90
CA ALA A 143 0.42 9.13 -0.87
C ALA A 143 1.49 10.22 -1.06
N PHE A 144 2.64 10.13 -0.39
CA PHE A 144 3.75 11.08 -0.57
C PHE A 144 4.48 10.95 -1.91
N GLN A 145 4.39 9.80 -2.59
CA GLN A 145 5.01 9.63 -3.90
C GLN A 145 4.19 10.28 -5.02
N TYR A 146 2.86 10.20 -4.93
CA TYR A 146 1.98 10.51 -6.05
C TYR A 146 1.07 11.72 -5.82
N LEU A 147 0.79 12.09 -4.57
CA LEU A 147 -0.05 13.24 -4.28
C LEU A 147 0.82 14.47 -4.13
N THR A 148 0.55 15.47 -4.97
CA THR A 148 1.21 16.76 -4.87
C THR A 148 0.86 17.37 -3.52
N PRO A 149 1.84 17.90 -2.80
CA PRO A 149 1.57 18.56 -1.56
C PRO A 149 0.74 19.82 -1.77
N ASP A 150 -0.14 20.11 -0.83
CA ASP A 150 -0.81 21.40 -0.84
C ASP A 150 0.21 22.50 -0.48
N PRO A 151 0.53 23.43 -1.41
CA PRO A 151 1.52 24.47 -1.16
C PRO A 151 1.11 25.45 -0.06
N THR A 152 -0.16 25.42 0.37
CA THR A 152 -0.70 26.28 1.42
C THR A 152 -0.59 25.69 2.83
N ASN A 153 -0.32 24.38 2.95
CA ASN A 153 -0.06 23.75 4.23
C ASN A 153 1.44 23.84 4.54
N ASP A 154 1.79 24.58 5.61
CA ASP A 154 3.14 24.57 6.16
C ASP A 154 3.60 23.12 6.33
N PHE A 155 4.68 22.80 5.62
CA PHE A 155 5.22 21.47 5.48
C PHE A 155 5.96 21.04 6.75
N GLY A 156 5.23 20.85 7.84
CA GLY A 156 5.75 20.37 9.11
C GLY A 156 6.15 18.88 9.09
N THR A 157 6.53 18.30 7.95
CA THR A 157 6.89 16.88 7.88
C THR A 157 8.33 16.72 7.44
N THR A 158 9.07 15.88 8.17
CA THR A 158 10.37 15.35 7.74
C THR A 158 10.20 13.98 7.08
N ALA A 159 9.01 13.37 7.17
CA ALA A 159 8.69 12.12 6.51
C ALA A 159 8.68 12.25 4.98
N THR A 160 9.25 11.25 4.32
CA THR A 160 9.25 11.10 2.86
C THR A 160 8.60 9.78 2.47
N SER A 161 8.16 9.65 1.21
CA SER A 161 7.67 8.37 0.68
C SER A 161 8.65 7.22 0.95
N ARG A 162 9.93 7.47 0.70
CA ARG A 162 11.02 6.51 0.91
C ARG A 162 11.14 6.09 2.38
N ALA A 163 11.14 7.04 3.32
CA ALA A 163 11.24 6.74 4.75
C ALA A 163 10.06 5.87 5.22
N CYS A 164 8.84 6.18 4.76
CA CYS A 164 7.65 5.38 5.05
C CYS A 164 7.79 3.95 4.49
N PHE A 165 8.26 3.81 3.24
CA PHE A 165 8.45 2.52 2.60
C PHE A 165 9.53 1.66 3.27
N GLN A 166 10.66 2.26 3.64
CA GLN A 166 11.76 1.57 4.33
C GLN A 166 11.30 0.99 5.69
N LEU A 167 10.55 1.78 6.48
CA LEU A 167 10.00 1.30 7.75
C LEU A 167 8.91 0.25 7.57
N ALA A 168 8.11 0.33 6.50
CA ALA A 168 7.13 -0.69 6.19
C ALA A 168 7.82 -2.03 5.84
N LEU A 169 8.85 -1.98 4.98
CA LEU A 169 9.67 -3.14 4.62
C LEU A 169 10.35 -3.77 5.83
N SER A 170 10.98 -2.96 6.70
CA SER A 170 11.66 -3.48 7.89
C SER A 170 10.71 -4.23 8.83
N ARG A 171 9.45 -3.77 8.93
CA ARG A 171 8.42 -4.44 9.72
C ARG A 171 7.90 -5.71 9.07
N ILE A 172 7.70 -5.71 7.75
CA ILE A 172 7.32 -6.92 7.00
C ILE A 172 8.39 -7.99 7.16
N TRP A 173 9.66 -7.62 7.03
CA TRP A 173 10.79 -8.51 7.26
C TRP A 173 10.78 -9.08 8.68
N THR A 174 10.61 -8.22 9.68
CA THR A 174 10.54 -8.65 11.09
C THR A 174 9.40 -9.64 11.32
N LEU A 175 8.20 -9.38 10.77
CA LEU A 175 7.05 -10.27 10.89
C LEU A 175 7.33 -11.64 10.25
N HIS A 176 7.90 -11.67 9.04
CA HIS A 176 8.23 -12.94 8.37
C HIS A 176 9.35 -13.72 9.07
N SER A 177 10.33 -13.03 9.65
CA SER A 177 11.39 -13.69 10.42
C SER A 177 10.88 -14.37 11.70
N GLN A 178 9.82 -13.82 12.31
CA GLN A 178 9.19 -14.41 13.50
C GLN A 178 8.37 -15.67 13.17
N ASP A 179 7.73 -15.71 12.01
CA ASP A 179 6.98 -16.90 11.55
C ASP A 179 7.90 -18.12 11.31
N GLU A 180 9.18 -17.90 10.96
CA GLU A 180 10.16 -18.99 10.86
C GLU A 180 10.56 -19.56 12.24
N GLU A 181 10.77 -18.72 13.25
CA GLU A 181 11.14 -19.14 14.62
C GLU A 181 10.02 -19.93 15.32
N VAL A 182 8.75 -19.53 15.13
CA VAL A 182 7.59 -20.25 15.71
C VAL A 182 7.40 -21.62 15.04
N ASN A 183 7.67 -21.74 13.73
CA ASN A 183 7.57 -23.02 13.02
C ASN A 183 8.72 -23.99 13.36
N LEU A 184 9.89 -23.48 13.75
CA LEU A 184 11.02 -24.29 14.22
C LEU A 184 10.79 -24.80 15.65
N THR A 185 10.22 -23.98 16.53
CA THR A 185 9.94 -24.37 17.93
C THR A 185 8.69 -25.24 18.09
N SER A 186 7.72 -25.17 17.18
CA SER A 186 6.55 -26.08 17.17
C SER A 186 6.84 -27.47 16.59
N LYS A 187 8.03 -27.70 16.03
CA LYS A 187 8.47 -28.99 15.47
C LYS A 187 9.51 -29.72 16.33
N MET A 188 9.83 -29.19 17.52
CA MET A 188 10.57 -29.91 18.57
C MET A 188 9.61 -30.44 19.62
#